data_AF-A0A371WQ61-F1
#
_entry.id   AF-A0A371WQ61-F1
#
_cell.length_a   1.000
_cell.length_b   1.000
_cell.length_c   1.000
_cell.angle_alpha   90.00
_cell.angle_beta   90.00
_cell.angle_gamma   90.00
#
_symmetry.space_group_name_H-M   'P 1'
#
loop_
_entity.id
_entity.type
_entity.pdbx_description
1 polymer ?
#
loop_
_entity_poly.entity_id
_entity_poly.type
_entity_poly.pdbx_seq_one_letter_code
_entity_poly.pdbx_strand_id
1 'polypeptide(L)'
;MEDREKRALGALASMVRQYVYQHHDGVIDSGAMSAAEHAIGALSEYGYMDETCEGRIMGRWTEAGEALLEWNYPFSEQKNKTFPMPPIINPVP
;
A
#
# COMPACT_ATOMS: atom_id res chain seq x y z
N MET A 1 3.07 13.90 -8.06
CA MET A 1 1.98 13.41 -7.20
C MET A 1 1.40 14.57 -6.42
N GLU A 2 0.08 14.77 -6.50
CA GLU A 2 -0.65 15.86 -5.83
C GLU A 2 -0.89 15.55 -4.35
N ASP A 3 -1.07 16.56 -3.49
CA ASP A 3 -1.25 16.32 -2.04
C ASP A 3 -2.53 15.52 -1.71
N ARG A 4 -3.59 15.68 -2.50
CA ARG A 4 -4.82 14.88 -2.36
C ARG A 4 -4.59 13.39 -2.63
N GLU A 5 -3.72 13.10 -3.58
CA GLU A 5 -3.38 11.75 -4.03
C GLU A 5 -2.50 11.05 -2.98
N LYS A 6 -1.49 11.75 -2.46
CA LYS A 6 -0.66 11.28 -1.33
C LYS A 6 -1.52 10.90 -0.11
N ARG A 7 -2.49 11.74 0.24
CA ARG A 7 -3.42 11.47 1.35
C ARG A 7 -4.32 10.27 1.08
N ALA A 8 -4.82 10.13 -0.15
CA ALA A 8 -5.62 8.98 -0.55
C ALA A 8 -4.82 7.67 -0.45
N LEU A 9 -3.59 7.65 -0.96
CA LEU A 9 -2.68 6.51 -0.85
C LEU A 9 -2.34 6.18 0.61
N GLY A 10 -2.04 7.18 1.42
CA GLY A 10 -1.81 6.98 2.86
C GLY A 10 -3.03 6.43 3.60
N ALA A 11 -4.23 6.87 3.24
CA ALA A 11 -5.49 6.35 3.80
C ALA A 11 -5.73 4.88 3.39
N LEU A 12 -5.51 4.54 2.11
CA LEU A 12 -5.58 3.16 1.63
C LEU A 12 -4.57 2.27 2.36
N ALA A 13 -3.31 2.69 2.44
CA ALA A 13 -2.26 1.93 3.12
C ALA A 13 -2.61 1.69 4.61
N SER A 14 -3.15 2.69 5.29
CA SER A 14 -3.60 2.54 6.68
C SER A 14 -4.82 1.65 6.83
N MET A 15 -5.76 1.68 5.88
CA MET A 15 -6.90 0.77 5.86
C MET A 15 -6.42 -0.68 5.73
N VAL A 16 -5.50 -0.94 4.79
CA VAL A 16 -4.91 -2.27 4.59
C VAL A 16 -4.19 -2.73 5.85
N ARG A 17 -3.30 -1.90 6.43
CA ARG A 17 -2.57 -2.26 7.66
C ARG A 17 -3.49 -2.56 8.85
N GLN A 18 -4.62 -1.86 8.98
CA GLN A 18 -5.50 -1.99 10.14
C GLN A 18 -6.53 -3.11 10.02
N TYR A 19 -7.01 -3.38 8.81
CA TYR A 19 -8.21 -4.20 8.61
C TYR A 19 -8.01 -5.42 7.72
N VAL A 20 -6.87 -5.54 7.04
CA VAL A 20 -6.57 -6.70 6.20
C VAL A 20 -5.61 -7.62 6.94
N TYR A 21 -5.86 -8.92 6.87
CA TYR A 21 -5.09 -9.90 7.63
C TYR A 21 -3.69 -10.05 7.04
N GLN A 22 -2.67 -9.91 7.89
CA GLN A 22 -1.29 -10.23 7.55
C GLN A 22 -0.92 -11.60 8.13
N HIS A 23 -0.53 -12.52 7.27
CA HIS A 23 0.05 -13.81 7.65
C HIS A 23 1.40 -13.62 8.33
N HIS A 24 1.84 -14.61 9.12
CA HIS A 24 3.13 -14.57 9.81
C HIS A 24 4.34 -14.44 8.87
N ASP A 25 4.19 -14.86 7.61
CA ASP A 25 5.23 -14.74 6.59
C ASP A 25 5.25 -13.36 5.93
N GLY A 26 4.35 -12.45 6.29
CA GLY A 26 4.25 -11.09 5.78
C GLY A 26 3.27 -10.89 4.63
N VAL A 27 2.59 -11.94 4.13
CA VAL A 27 1.57 -11.80 3.09
C VAL A 27 0.32 -11.11 3.64
N ILE A 28 -0.15 -10.10 2.93
CA ILE A 28 -1.44 -9.45 3.13
C ILE A 28 -2.49 -10.19 2.31
N ASP A 29 -3.46 -10.76 3.00
CA ASP A 29 -4.52 -11.57 2.41
C ASP A 29 -5.83 -10.78 2.39
N SER A 30 -6.31 -10.45 1.19
CA SER A 30 -7.55 -9.70 1.01
C SER A 30 -8.77 -10.39 1.63
N GLY A 31 -8.71 -11.70 1.90
CA GLY A 31 -9.84 -12.48 2.38
C GLY A 31 -11.00 -12.53 1.38
N ALA A 32 -10.72 -12.30 0.08
CA ALA A 32 -11.72 -12.11 -0.98
C ALA A 32 -12.69 -10.94 -0.71
N MET A 33 -12.26 -9.95 0.07
CA MET A 33 -13.00 -8.70 0.27
C MET A 33 -12.66 -7.72 -0.85
N SER A 34 -13.63 -7.37 -1.70
CA SER A 34 -13.38 -6.48 -2.85
C SER A 34 -12.74 -5.14 -2.48
N ALA A 35 -13.02 -4.59 -1.28
CA ALA A 35 -12.38 -3.38 -0.81
C ALA A 35 -10.86 -3.56 -0.56
N ALA A 36 -10.46 -4.71 -0.03
CA ALA A 36 -9.06 -5.05 0.18
C ALA A 36 -8.37 -5.36 -1.15
N GLU A 37 -9.03 -6.08 -2.06
CA GLU A 37 -8.51 -6.38 -3.40
C GLU A 37 -8.23 -5.09 -4.18
N HIS A 38 -9.20 -4.17 -4.23
CA HIS A 38 -9.00 -2.87 -4.90
C HIS A 38 -7.92 -2.03 -4.22
N ALA A 39 -7.79 -2.07 -2.89
CA ALA A 39 -6.75 -1.32 -2.19
C ALA A 39 -5.35 -1.88 -2.47
N ILE A 40 -5.19 -3.21 -2.48
CA ILE A 40 -3.93 -3.87 -2.84
C ILE A 40 -3.55 -3.54 -4.28
N GLY A 41 -4.48 -3.70 -5.23
CA GLY A 41 -4.21 -3.39 -6.64
C GLY A 41 -3.84 -1.92 -6.84
N ALA A 42 -4.60 -1.00 -6.25
CA ALA A 42 -4.28 0.43 -6.33
C ALA A 42 -2.93 0.77 -5.69
N LEU A 43 -2.55 0.17 -4.56
CA LEU A 43 -1.23 0.38 -3.97
C LEU A 43 -0.12 -0.26 -4.80
N SER A 44 -0.41 -1.37 -5.48
CA SER A 44 0.55 -2.07 -6.35
C SER A 44 0.83 -1.31 -7.64
N GLU A 45 -0.18 -0.70 -8.27
CA GLU A 45 0.00 0.17 -9.45
C GLU A 45 0.96 1.34 -9.19
N TYR A 46 1.02 1.80 -7.93
CA TYR A 46 1.95 2.84 -7.52
C TYR A 46 3.27 2.29 -6.99
N GLY A 47 3.45 0.96 -6.83
CA GLY A 47 4.70 0.35 -6.35
C GLY A 47 4.87 0.29 -4.84
N TYR A 48 3.79 0.47 -4.07
CA TYR A 48 3.79 0.32 -2.61
C TYR A 48 3.56 -1.11 -2.14
N MET A 49 2.99 -1.95 -3.01
CA MET A 49 2.81 -3.37 -2.76
C MET A 49 3.18 -4.19 -3.99
N ASP A 50 3.73 -5.38 -3.76
CA ASP A 50 3.79 -6.42 -4.79
C ASP A 50 2.49 -7.21 -4.73
N GLU A 51 1.67 -7.16 -5.78
CA GLU A 51 0.47 -7.96 -5.92
C GLU A 51 0.81 -9.40 -6.33
N THR A 52 0.16 -10.38 -5.70
CA THR A 52 0.20 -11.79 -6.12
C THR A 52 -1.20 -12.36 -6.25
N CYS A 53 -1.37 -13.26 -7.22
CA CYS A 53 -2.66 -13.87 -7.54
C CYS A 53 -2.55 -15.40 -7.42
N GLU A 54 -2.66 -15.92 -6.19
CA GLU A 54 -2.74 -17.36 -5.94
C GLU A 54 -4.14 -17.72 -5.42
N GLY A 55 -5.09 -17.82 -6.35
CA GLY A 55 -6.51 -18.13 -6.06
C GLY A 55 -7.34 -16.94 -5.54
N ARG A 56 -6.70 -15.90 -4.99
CA ARG A 56 -7.28 -14.59 -4.64
C ARG A 56 -6.19 -13.50 -4.67
N ILE A 57 -6.60 -12.23 -4.71
CA ILE A 57 -5.65 -11.10 -4.65
C ILE A 57 -5.00 -11.07 -3.27
N MET A 58 -3.68 -11.10 -3.25
CA MET A 58 -2.84 -10.94 -2.09
C MET A 58 -1.77 -9.89 -2.38
N GLY A 59 -1.06 -9.43 -1.36
CA GLY A 59 0.12 -8.61 -1.61
C GLY A 59 1.16 -8.66 -0.52
N ARG A 60 2.32 -8.06 -0.78
CA ARG A 60 3.35 -7.78 0.21
C ARG A 60 3.73 -6.31 0.14
N TRP A 61 4.02 -5.70 1.28
CA TRP A 61 4.56 -4.35 1.29
C TRP A 61 5.94 -4.32 0.63
N THR A 62 6.17 -3.34 -0.23
CA THR A 62 7.53 -2.99 -0.66
C THR A 62 8.20 -2.13 0.41
N GLU A 63 9.50 -1.88 0.29
CA GLU A 63 10.19 -0.90 1.16
C GLU A 63 9.53 0.48 1.14
N ALA A 64 9.03 0.91 -0.03
CA ALA A 64 8.29 2.15 -0.16
C ALA A 64 6.92 2.09 0.52
N GLY A 65 6.27 0.92 0.51
CA GLY A 65 5.02 0.66 1.23
C GLY A 65 5.18 0.79 2.73
N GLU A 66 6.20 0.15 3.30
CA GLU A 66 6.53 0.29 4.72
C GLU A 66 6.85 1.74 5.08
N ALA A 67 7.65 2.43 4.25
CA ALA A 67 7.93 3.85 4.43
C ALA A 67 6.65 4.72 4.35
N LEU A 68 5.67 4.35 3.51
CA LEU A 68 4.37 5.03 3.41
C LEU A 68 3.56 4.88 4.70
N LEU A 69 3.59 3.70 5.31
CA LEU A 69 2.93 3.44 6.60
C LEU A 69 3.51 4.32 7.72
N GLU A 70 4.84 4.47 7.76
CA GLU A 70 5.55 5.31 8.72
C GLU A 70 5.37 6.81 8.44
N TRP A 71 5.34 7.20 7.16
CA TRP A 71 5.01 8.56 6.77
C TRP A 71 3.60 8.92 7.24
N ASN A 72 2.64 8.00 7.08
CA ASN A 72 1.24 8.23 7.40
C ASN A 72 0.93 8.19 8.91
N TYR A 73 1.86 7.74 9.77
CA TYR A 73 1.65 7.59 11.20
C TYR A 73 2.52 8.51 12.08
N PRO A 74 1.95 9.27 13.04
CA PRO A 74 0.52 9.58 13.16
C PRO A 74 0.07 10.52 12.03
N PHE A 75 -1.18 10.37 11.58
CA PHE A 75 -1.74 11.12 10.44
C PHE A 75 -1.64 12.65 10.64
N SER A 76 -1.68 13.12 11.88
CA SER A 76 -1.60 14.54 12.24
C SER A 76 -0.25 15.21 11.91
N GLU A 77 0.82 14.44 11.67
CA GLU A 77 2.19 14.96 11.57
C GLU A 77 2.80 14.89 10.16
N GLN A 78 2.00 14.57 9.14
CA GLN A 78 2.48 14.37 7.77
C GLN A 78 3.11 15.60 7.12
N LYS A 79 2.72 16.82 7.55
CA LYS A 79 3.09 18.08 6.87
C LYS A 79 4.60 18.34 6.79
N ASN A 80 5.39 17.75 7.68
CA ASN A 80 6.84 17.96 7.76
C ASN A 80 7.65 16.76 7.26
N LYS A 81 6.98 15.69 6.79
CA LYS A 81 7.64 14.46 6.37
C LYS A 81 7.72 14.40 4.84
N THR A 82 8.89 14.03 4.32
CA THR A 82 9.06 13.71 2.90
C THR A 82 8.19 12.51 2.53
N PHE A 83 7.36 12.67 1.50
CA PHE A 83 6.51 11.60 1.02
C PHE A 83 7.37 10.49 0.36
N PRO A 84 7.18 9.21 0.73
CA PRO A 84 7.98 8.11 0.20
C PRO A 84 7.53 7.80 -1.23
N MET A 85 8.38 8.15 -2.19
CA MET A 85 8.18 7.80 -3.59
C MET A 85 8.80 6.43 -3.86
N PRO A 86 8.03 5.46 -4.35
CA PRO A 86 8.56 4.20 -4.81
C PRO A 86 9.50 4.42 -6.01
N PRO A 87 10.47 3.50 -6.22
CA PRO A 87 11.32 3.57 -7.39
C PRO A 87 10.47 3.56 -8.66
N ILE A 88 10.91 4.27 -9.71
CA ILE A 88 10.22 4.26 -10.99
C ILE A 88 10.35 2.86 -11.57
N ILE A 89 9.29 2.06 -11.44
CA ILE A 89 9.17 0.77 -12.11
C ILE A 89 8.73 1.10 -13.53
N ASN A 90 9.67 1.09 -14.48
CA ASN A 90 9.28 1.12 -15.89
C ASN A 90 8.48 -0.15 -16.15
N PRO A 91 7.27 -0.07 -16.76
CA PRO A 91 6.58 -1.27 -17.19
C PRO A 91 7.52 -2.05 -18.11
N VAL A 92 7.72 -3.34 -17.80
CA VAL A 92 8.38 -4.25 -18.72
C VAL A 92 7.52 -4.28 -19.99
N PRO A 93 8.10 -4.02 -21.18
CA PRO A 93 7.34 -3.91 -22.43
C PRO A 93 6.64 -5.22 -22.82
#